data_AF-A0A2N5HH98-F1
#
_entry.id   AF-A0A2N5HH98-F1
#
_cell.length_a   1.000
_cell.length_b   1.000
_cell.length_c   1.000
_cell.angle_alpha   90.00
_cell.angle_beta   90.00
_cell.angle_gamma   90.00
#
_symmetry.space_group_name_H-M   'P 1'
#
loop_
_entity.id
_entity.type
_entity.pdbx_description
1 polymer ?
#
loop_
_entity_poly.entity_id
_entity_poly.type
_entity_poly.pdbx_seq_one_letter_code
_entity_poly.pdbx_strand_id
1 'polypeptide(L)' 'MNEFSLQKVKNFETESVLNEDQLNNIYHYLKKHQHEEDGQIITLYGQMLVCLAKNEVNQLIVDLEKVMSLYH' A
#
# COMPACT_ATOMS: atom_id res chain seq x y z
N MET A 1 15.15 11.34 -9.16
CA MET A 1 14.93 9.99 -8.61
C MET A 1 14.32 10.24 -7.26
N ASN A 2 13.00 10.12 -7.15
CA ASN A 2 12.28 10.51 -5.95
C ASN A 2 11.98 9.24 -5.16
N GLU A 3 12.60 9.13 -3.99
CA GLU A 3 12.42 8.02 -3.06
C GLU A 3 11.39 8.45 -2.01
N PHE A 4 10.41 7.59 -1.73
CA PHE A 4 9.28 7.92 -0.87
C PHE A 4 9.23 6.98 0.32
N SER A 5 9.21 7.56 1.53
CA SER A 5 9.21 6.83 2.80
C SER A 5 7.82 6.88 3.47
N LEU A 6 7.16 5.72 3.61
CA LEU A 6 5.88 5.59 4.34
C LEU A 6 6.15 5.37 5.84
N GLN A 7 5.91 6.39 6.65
CA GLN A 7 6.61 6.54 7.94
C GLN A 7 5.94 5.96 9.20
N LYS A 8 4.89 5.11 9.12
CA LYS A 8 4.43 4.31 10.30
C LYS A 8 3.32 3.30 9.98
N VAL A 9 3.70 2.03 9.83
CA VAL A 9 2.85 0.89 10.18
C VAL A 9 3.61 0.10 11.24
N LYS A 10 3.20 0.26 12.50
CA LYS A 10 3.57 -0.57 13.67
C LYS A 10 5.05 -0.99 13.77
N ASN A 11 5.89 -0.19 14.43
CA ASN A 11 7.18 -0.61 15.05
C ASN A 11 8.16 -1.43 14.18
N PHE A 12 8.11 -1.30 12.85
CA PHE A 12 9.14 -1.83 11.96
C PHE A 12 9.79 -0.65 11.23
N GLU A 13 11.01 -0.30 11.66
CA GLU A 13 11.89 0.63 10.97
C GLU A 13 12.37 -0.01 9.66
N THR A 14 11.52 0.03 8.64
CA THR A 14 11.92 -0.28 7.27
C THR A 14 11.25 0.75 6.39
N GLU A 15 12.01 1.76 5.99
CA GLU A 15 11.63 2.63 4.88
C GLU A 15 11.52 1.74 3.62
N SER A 16 10.31 1.33 3.24
CA SER A 16 10.10 0.83 1.87
C SER A 16 10.18 2.01 0.94
N VAL A 17 11.25 2.08 0.17
CA VAL A 17 11.28 2.88 -1.05
C VAL A 17 10.43 2.14 -2.08
N LEU A 18 9.10 2.30 -2.02
CA LEU A 18 8.22 1.92 -3.11
C LEU A 18 8.36 2.99 -4.19
N ASN A 19 8.78 2.59 -5.39
CA ASN A 19 8.74 3.48 -6.54
C ASN A 19 7.30 3.69 -7.03
N GLU A 20 7.08 4.68 -7.88
CA GLU A 20 5.75 5.06 -8.38
C GLU A 20 5.00 3.90 -9.05
N ASP A 21 5.68 3.08 -9.85
CA ASP A 21 5.07 1.91 -10.50
C ASP A 21 4.60 0.87 -9.48
N GLN A 22 5.40 0.59 -8.45
CA GLN A 22 5.03 -0.35 -7.39
C GLN A 22 3.86 0.19 -6.54
N LEU A 23 3.89 1.49 -6.24
CA LEU A 23 2.81 2.17 -5.52
C LEU A 23 1.50 2.08 -6.30
N ASN A 24 1.54 2.41 -7.60
CA ASN A 24 0.40 2.32 -8.51
C ASN A 24 -0.12 0.88 -8.61
N ASN A 25 0.77 -0.10 -8.80
CA ASN A 25 0.37 -1.51 -8.89
C ASN A 25 -0.37 -1.98 -7.63
N ILE A 26 0.13 -1.64 -6.44
CA ILE A 26 -0.53 -1.97 -5.17
C ILE A 26 -1.87 -1.26 -5.07
N TYR A 27 -1.94 0.04 -5.39
CA TYR A 27 -3.18 0.81 -5.37
C TYR A 27 -4.25 0.20 -6.30
N HIS A 28 -3.89 -0.05 -7.56
CA HIS A 28 -4.80 -0.61 -8.55
C HIS A 28 -5.29 -2.01 -8.18
N TYR A 29 -4.41 -2.85 -7.63
CA TYR A 29 -4.78 -4.15 -7.10
C TYR A 29 -5.80 -3.99 -5.96
N LEU A 30 -5.50 -3.20 -4.93
CA LEU A 30 -6.39 -3.02 -3.78
C LEU A 30 -7.74 -2.42 -4.20
N LYS A 31 -7.75 -1.45 -5.13
CA LYS A 31 -8.98 -0.83 -5.64
C LYS A 31 -9.86 -1.83 -6.39
N LYS A 32 -9.25 -2.72 -7.19
CA LYS A 32 -9.97 -3.77 -7.92
C LYS A 32 -10.64 -4.77 -6.99
N HIS A 33 -10.00 -5.08 -5.87
CA HIS A 33 -10.45 -6.06 -4.89
C HIS A 33 -11.12 -5.44 -3.64
N GLN A 34 -11.38 -4.13 -3.63
CA GLN A 34 -11.88 -3.38 -2.47
C GLN A 34 -13.23 -3.87 -1.94
N HIS A 35 -14.08 -4.43 -2.81
CA HIS A 35 -15.43 -4.87 -2.45
C HIS A 35 -15.51 -6.35 -2.06
N GLU A 36 -14.43 -7.11 -2.22
CA GLU A 36 -14.38 -8.51 -1.80
C GLU A 36 -14.55 -8.61 -0.28
N GLU A 37 -15.27 -9.63 0.17
CA GLU A 37 -15.53 -9.85 1.60
C GLU A 37 -14.35 -10.53 2.30
N ASP A 38 -13.65 -11.37 1.55
CA ASP A 38 -12.39 -11.96 1.96
C ASP A 38 -11.29 -10.90 1.81
N GLY A 39 -10.58 -10.66 2.91
CA GLY A 39 -9.44 -9.74 2.94
C GLY A 39 -8.40 -10.03 1.85
N GLN A 40 -7.43 -9.15 1.70
CA GLN A 40 -6.46 -9.21 0.60
C GLN A 40 -5.07 -9.54 1.10
N ILE A 41 -4.34 -10.35 0.35
CA ILE A 41 -2.92 -10.62 0.60
C ILE A 41 -2.11 -9.81 -0.41
N ILE A 42 -1.30 -8.88 0.09
CA ILE A 42 -0.36 -8.12 -0.75
C ILE A 42 1.07 -8.50 -0.41
N THR A 43 1.95 -8.42 -1.41
CA THR A 43 3.39 -8.58 -1.20
C THR A 43 4.03 -7.21 -1.12
N LEU A 44 4.57 -6.87 0.04
CA LEU A 44 5.43 -5.71 0.22
C LEU A 44 6.89 -6.16 0.10
N TYR A 45 7.74 -5.28 -0.45
CA TYR A 45 9.18 -5.54 -0.63
C TYR A 45 9.52 -6.78 -1.47
N GLY A 46 8.60 -7.28 -2.29
CA GLY A 46 8.76 -8.51 -3.08
C GLY A 46 8.88 -9.81 -2.27
N GLN A 47 8.90 -9.75 -0.93
CA GLN A 47 9.20 -10.89 -0.07
C GLN A 47 8.27 -11.01 1.15
N MET A 48 7.58 -9.94 1.54
CA MET A 48 6.74 -9.93 2.74
C MET A 48 5.26 -9.95 2.38
N LEU A 49 4.58 -11.06 2.69
CA LEU A 49 3.13 -11.17 2.54
C LEU A 49 2.43 -10.52 3.73
N VAL A 50 1.50 -9.62 3.43
CA VAL A 50 0.67 -8.95 4.42
C VAL A 50 -0.79 -9.27 4.12
N CYS A 51 -1.46 -9.91 5.07
CA CYS A 51 -2.90 -10.13 5.03
C CYS A 51 -3.60 -8.89 5.59
N LEU A 52 -4.48 -8.30 4.79
CA LEU A 52 -5.27 -7.13 5.14
C LEU A 52 -6.73 -7.54 5.26
N ALA A 53 -7.37 -7.21 6.37
CA ALA A 53 -8.81 -7.29 6.47
C ALA A 53 -9.47 -6.21 5.57
N LYS A 54 -10.75 -6.38 5.23
CA LYS A 54 -11.48 -5.45 4.34
C LYS A 54 -11.41 -4.00 4.78
N ASN A 55 -11.50 -3.73 6.08
CA ASN A 55 -11.35 -2.39 6.64
C ASN A 55 -9.92 -1.84 6.43
N GLU A 56 -8.90 -2.68 6.59
CA GLU A 56 -7.49 -2.32 6.37
C GLU A 56 -7.20 -2.07 4.88
N VAL A 57 -7.82 -2.83 3.98
CA VAL A 57 -7.77 -2.57 2.52
C VAL A 57 -8.28 -1.16 2.21
N ASN A 58 -9.45 -0.81 2.74
CA ASN A 58 -10.03 0.52 2.52
C ASN A 58 -9.15 1.63 3.12
N GLN A 59 -8.61 1.42 4.32
CA GLN A 59 -7.72 2.38 4.96
C GLN A 59 -6.43 2.58 4.18
N LEU A 60 -5.82 1.49 3.70
CA LEU A 60 -4.59 1.54 2.92
C LEU A 60 -4.81 2.23 1.57
N ILE A 61 -5.94 2.00 0.90
CA ILE A 61 -6.30 2.72 -0.33
C ILE A 61 -6.33 4.24 -0.10
N VAL A 62 -6.96 4.70 0.99
CA VAL A 62 -7.05 6.13 1.33
C VAL A 62 -5.65 6.71 1.62
N ASP A 63 -4.81 5.96 2.31
CA ASP A 63 -3.47 6.42 2.64
C ASP A 63 -2.55 6.46 1.40
N LEU A 64 -2.70 5.50 0.47
CA LEU A 64 -2.05 5.55 -0.84
C LEU A 64 -2.52 6.75 -1.66
N GLU A 65 -3.81 7.07 -1.70
CA GLU A 65 -4.36 8.23 -2.42
C GLU A 65 -3.78 9.55 -1.89
N LYS A 66 -3.64 9.69 -0.57
CA LYS A 66 -3.00 10.87 0.03
C LYS A 66 -1.55 10.99 -0.42
N VAL A 67 -0.80 9.91 -0.38
CA VAL A 67 0.62 9.91 -0.80
C VAL A 67 0.72 10.27 -2.28
N MET A 68 -0.12 9.66 -3.13
CA MET A 68 -0.19 9.97 -4.57
C MET A 68 -0.56 11.43 -4.85
N SER A 69 -1.45 12.01 -4.04
CA SER A 69 -1.86 13.42 -4.19
C SER A 69 -0.75 14.42 -3.87
N LEU A 70 0.29 14.02 -3.13
CA LEU A 70 1.44 14.88 -2.82
C LEU A 70 2.46 14.94 -3.96
N TYR A 71 2.27 14.17 -5.04
CA TYR A 71 3.14 14.14 -6.21
C TYR A 71 2.64 14.98 -7.40
N HIS A 72 1.44 15.56 -7.31
CA HIS A 72 0.90 16.48 -8.31
C HIS A 72 1.50 17.89 -8.19
#